data_AF-A0A497JU01-F1
#
_entry.id   AF-A0A497JU01-F1
#
_cell.length_a   1.000
_cell.length_b   1.000
_cell.length_c   1.000
_cell.angle_alpha   90.00
_cell.angle_beta   90.00
_cell.angle_gamma   90.00
#
_symmetry.space_group_name_H-M   'P 1'
#
loop_
_entity.id
_entity.type
_entity.pdbx_description
1 polymer ?
#
loop_
_entity_poly.entity_id
_entity_poly.type
_entity_poly.pdbx_seq_one_letter_code
_entity_poly.pdbx_strand_id
1 'polypeptide(L)'
;PTCPLHPERLVAVIVHYLTFGTVPELDEFHRPKAFYRYSQHENCERRAHFEAGRFLTDWGNPEQQGWCLYLKGCKGPWAHQDCWKRLWNGRTNYCIQANHPCIGCSEPEFYESFSPMYERQFDVELPGIGRVDIDKVMVTVGGAVAAGVGLDMLVSRAAGRWKGNGKQKAEKEEGKES
;
A
#
# COMPACT_ATOMS: atom_id res chain seq x y z
N PRO A 1 8.03 7.25 18.70
CA PRO A 1 6.99 8.13 18.12
C PRO A 1 5.67 7.40 17.89
N THR A 2 4.56 8.02 18.28
CA THR A 2 3.16 7.77 17.91
C THR A 2 2.35 8.91 18.53
N CYS A 3 1.11 9.13 18.11
CA CYS A 3 0.20 10.09 18.75
C CYS A 3 -0.98 9.34 19.42
N PRO A 4 -0.94 9.07 20.75
CA PRO A 4 0.13 9.38 21.72
C PRO A 4 1.30 8.38 21.66
N LEU A 5 2.34 8.57 22.48
CA LEU A 5 3.40 7.56 22.67
C LEU A 5 2.80 6.27 23.27
N HIS A 6 3.17 5.11 22.74
CA HIS A 6 2.71 3.83 23.29
C HIS A 6 3.36 3.53 24.66
N PRO A 7 2.58 3.34 25.76
CA PRO A 7 3.13 3.21 27.11
C PRO A 7 4.11 2.04 27.29
N GLU A 8 3.79 0.85 26.78
CA GLU A 8 4.71 -0.31 26.87
C GLU A 8 6.04 -0.06 26.13
N ARG A 9 6.06 0.73 25.05
CA ARG A 9 7.31 1.04 24.32
C ARG A 9 8.20 1.92 25.19
N LEU A 10 7.62 2.91 25.86
CA LEU A 10 8.35 3.78 26.79
C LEU A 10 8.99 2.96 27.91
N VAL A 11 8.19 2.12 28.59
CA VAL A 11 8.68 1.28 29.69
C VAL A 11 9.77 0.33 29.20
N ALA A 12 9.58 -0.30 28.03
CA ALA A 12 10.56 -1.22 27.47
C ALA A 12 11.92 -0.54 27.17
N VAL A 13 11.91 0.69 26.65
CA VAL A 13 13.15 1.45 26.41
C VAL A 13 13.84 1.81 27.73
N ILE A 14 13.10 2.27 28.73
CA ILE A 14 13.65 2.61 30.06
C ILE A 14 14.29 1.37 30.69
N VAL A 15 13.56 0.25 30.71
CA VAL A 15 14.06 -1.01 31.28
C VAL A 15 15.29 -1.51 30.53
N HIS A 16 15.31 -1.42 29.20
CA HIS A 16 16.47 -1.78 28.39
C HIS A 16 17.71 -0.97 28.80
N TYR A 17 17.58 0.35 28.88
CA TYR A 17 18.69 1.23 29.26
C TYR A 17 19.20 0.94 30.68
N LEU A 18 18.30 0.74 31.64
CA LEU A 18 18.68 0.41 33.02
C LEU A 18 19.35 -0.97 33.15
N THR A 19 19.00 -1.91 32.28
CA THR A 19 19.52 -3.29 32.32
C THR A 19 20.89 -3.40 31.63
N PHE A 20 21.05 -2.75 30.47
CA PHE A 20 22.23 -2.92 29.61
C PHE A 20 23.20 -1.73 29.65
N GLY A 21 22.80 -0.59 30.20
CA GLY A 21 23.60 0.63 30.22
C GLY A 21 23.77 1.29 28.84
N THR A 22 23.04 0.82 27.83
CA THR A 22 23.11 1.30 26.44
C THR A 22 21.73 1.59 25.88
N VAL A 23 21.65 2.48 24.91
CA VAL A 23 20.42 2.67 24.11
C VAL A 23 20.22 1.48 23.16
N PRO A 24 18.97 1.10 22.84
CA PRO A 24 18.70 0.06 21.86
C PRO A 24 19.14 0.51 20.45
N GLU A 25 19.29 -0.44 19.54
CA GLU A 25 19.57 -0.13 18.13
C GLU A 25 18.49 0.78 17.53
N LEU A 26 18.91 1.84 16.85
CA LEU A 26 18.04 2.88 16.31
C LEU A 26 18.00 2.85 14.78
N ASP A 27 16.86 3.22 14.20
CA ASP A 27 16.72 3.48 12.76
C ASP A 27 17.21 4.89 12.38
N GLU A 28 17.07 5.25 11.10
CA GLU A 28 17.49 6.56 10.55
C GLU A 28 16.77 7.76 11.17
N PHE A 29 15.59 7.55 11.76
CA PHE A 29 14.84 8.57 12.47
C PHE A 29 15.10 8.53 13.99
N HIS A 30 16.16 7.83 14.42
CA HIS A 30 16.53 7.63 15.81
C HIS A 30 15.45 6.92 16.65
N ARG A 31 14.67 6.02 16.04
CA ARG A 31 13.62 5.25 16.71
C ARG A 31 14.12 3.84 17.03
N PRO A 32 13.78 3.24 18.19
CA PRO A 32 14.22 1.87 18.50
C PRO A 32 13.71 0.85 17.47
N LYS A 33 14.62 0.18 16.74
CA LYS A 33 14.25 -0.77 15.67
C LYS A 33 13.32 -1.88 16.15
N ALA A 34 13.42 -2.27 17.42
CA ALA A 34 12.55 -3.27 18.04
C ALA A 34 11.03 -2.97 17.88
N PHE A 35 10.64 -1.70 17.71
CA PHE A 35 9.24 -1.29 17.54
C PHE A 35 8.91 -0.69 16.16
N TYR A 36 9.93 -0.25 15.43
CA TYR A 36 9.79 0.55 14.20
C TYR A 36 10.43 -0.11 12.96
N ARG A 37 10.93 -1.35 13.06
CA ARG A 37 11.58 -2.03 11.93
C ARG A 37 10.65 -2.31 10.74
N TYR A 38 9.40 -2.64 11.01
CA TYR A 38 8.45 -3.11 9.99
C TYR A 38 7.33 -2.11 9.78
N SER A 39 6.87 -1.99 8.55
CA SER A 39 5.63 -1.28 8.27
C SER A 39 4.44 -1.99 8.90
N GLN A 40 3.40 -1.24 9.21
CA GLN A 40 2.14 -1.79 9.73
C GLN A 40 1.47 -2.74 8.73
N HIS A 41 1.71 -2.55 7.44
CA HIS A 41 1.10 -3.38 6.40
C HIS A 41 1.75 -4.76 6.28
N GLU A 42 3.06 -4.90 6.53
CA GLU A 42 3.76 -6.17 6.44
C GLU A 42 3.14 -7.26 7.32
N ASN A 43 2.61 -6.89 8.49
CA ASN A 43 2.05 -7.82 9.47
C ASN A 43 0.58 -7.49 9.80
N CYS A 44 -0.12 -6.80 8.90
CA CYS A 44 -1.52 -6.46 9.09
C CYS A 44 -2.40 -7.71 9.04
N GLU A 45 -3.32 -7.87 10.00
CA GLU A 45 -4.31 -8.96 10.01
C GLU A 45 -5.17 -9.00 8.73
N ARG A 46 -5.39 -7.84 8.11
CA ARG A 46 -6.20 -7.69 6.89
C ARG A 46 -5.38 -7.83 5.60
N ARG A 47 -4.09 -8.23 5.69
CA ARG A 47 -3.19 -8.34 4.53
C ARG A 47 -3.70 -9.34 3.49
N ALA A 48 -4.25 -10.48 3.92
CA ALA A 48 -4.84 -11.44 2.99
C ALA A 48 -6.03 -10.86 2.19
N HIS A 49 -6.79 -9.91 2.76
CA HIS A 49 -7.84 -9.21 2.02
C HIS A 49 -7.26 -8.23 1.02
N PHE A 50 -6.17 -7.52 1.35
CA PHE A 50 -5.46 -6.66 0.42
C PHE A 50 -4.96 -7.46 -0.79
N GLU A 51 -4.27 -8.58 -0.54
CA GLU A 51 -3.71 -9.44 -1.59
C GLU A 51 -4.80 -10.09 -2.46
N ALA A 52 -5.98 -10.35 -1.88
CA ALA A 52 -7.13 -10.87 -2.61
C ALA A 52 -7.99 -9.79 -3.31
N GLY A 53 -7.58 -8.52 -3.27
CA GLY A 53 -8.34 -7.41 -3.87
C GLY A 53 -9.67 -7.09 -3.17
N ARG A 54 -9.85 -7.55 -1.92
CA ARG A 54 -11.04 -7.31 -1.11
C ARG A 54 -10.87 -6.04 -0.26
N PHE A 55 -11.45 -4.94 -0.74
CA PHE A 55 -11.35 -3.63 -0.11
C PHE A 55 -12.70 -3.10 0.38
N LEU A 56 -12.70 -2.50 1.56
CA LEU A 56 -13.89 -1.83 2.08
C LEU A 56 -14.20 -0.60 1.22
N THR A 57 -15.34 -0.60 0.55
CA THR A 57 -15.85 0.51 -0.25
C THR A 57 -17.02 1.22 0.41
N ASP A 58 -17.80 0.51 1.23
CA ASP A 58 -18.94 1.04 1.97
C ASP A 58 -18.86 0.62 3.44
N TRP A 59 -18.87 1.61 4.34
CA TRP A 59 -18.84 1.37 5.79
C TRP A 59 -20.07 0.62 6.30
N GLY A 60 -21.20 0.72 5.59
CA GLY A 60 -22.46 0.08 5.95
C GLY A 60 -22.62 -1.36 5.45
N ASN A 61 -21.69 -1.86 4.62
CA ASN A 61 -21.82 -3.19 4.04
C ASN A 61 -21.25 -4.28 5.00
N PRO A 62 -22.09 -5.17 5.55
CA PRO A 62 -21.64 -6.22 6.48
C PRO A 62 -20.74 -7.26 5.82
N GLU A 63 -20.86 -7.51 4.51
CA GLU A 63 -20.02 -8.46 3.78
C GLU A 63 -18.57 -7.97 3.67
N GLN A 64 -18.38 -6.65 3.76
CA GLN A 64 -17.07 -6.01 3.71
C GLN A 64 -16.43 -5.82 5.08
N GLN A 65 -17.09 -6.29 6.15
CA GLN A 65 -16.53 -6.19 7.49
C GLN A 65 -15.19 -6.95 7.56
N GLY A 66 -14.16 -6.27 8.08
CA GLY A 66 -12.81 -6.84 8.15
C GLY A 66 -12.01 -6.80 6.84
N TRP A 67 -12.58 -6.32 5.73
CA TRP A 67 -11.84 -6.15 4.49
C TRP A 67 -10.78 -5.04 4.60
N CYS A 68 -9.86 -5.03 3.65
CA CYS A 68 -8.75 -4.09 3.68
C CYS A 68 -9.24 -2.63 3.58
N LEU A 69 -8.67 -1.76 4.42
CA LEU A 69 -9.01 -0.34 4.52
C LEU A 69 -8.20 0.55 3.57
N TYR A 70 -7.48 -0.02 2.61
CA TYR A 70 -6.61 0.73 1.70
C TYR A 70 -7.38 1.81 0.92
N LEU A 71 -8.55 1.46 0.36
CA LEU A 71 -9.41 2.42 -0.35
C LEU A 71 -10.09 3.45 0.57
N LYS A 72 -9.98 3.28 1.90
CA LYS A 72 -10.43 4.24 2.91
C LYS A 72 -9.27 5.08 3.48
N GLY A 73 -8.13 5.09 2.81
CA GLY A 73 -6.99 5.95 3.14
C GLY A 73 -6.01 5.39 4.17
N CYS A 74 -6.03 4.07 4.42
CA CYS A 74 -5.10 3.45 5.35
C CYS A 74 -3.63 3.65 4.93
N LYS A 75 -2.86 4.34 5.77
CA LYS A 75 -1.43 4.65 5.60
C LYS A 75 -0.51 3.58 6.18
N GLY A 76 -1.05 2.40 6.51
CA GLY A 76 -0.30 1.27 7.04
C GLY A 76 0.92 0.85 6.20
N PRO A 77 0.91 0.95 4.85
CA PRO A 77 2.09 0.64 4.03
C PRO A 77 3.32 1.52 4.28
N TRP A 78 3.12 2.77 4.72
CA TRP A 78 4.22 3.72 4.96
C TRP A 78 4.59 3.87 6.43
N ALA A 79 3.70 3.44 7.32
CA ALA A 79 3.82 3.72 8.74
C ALA A 79 4.46 2.55 9.51
N HIS A 80 5.68 2.77 9.96
CA HIS A 80 6.54 1.86 10.69
C HIS A 80 6.17 1.83 12.17
N GLN A 81 5.67 0.70 12.62
CA GLN A 81 5.18 0.51 13.99
C GLN A 81 4.81 -0.95 14.26
N ASP A 82 4.72 -1.30 15.53
CA ASP A 82 4.28 -2.63 15.99
C ASP A 82 2.83 -2.65 16.53
N CYS A 83 1.95 -1.73 16.10
CA CYS A 83 0.56 -1.67 16.61
C CYS A 83 -0.22 -2.96 16.37
N TRP A 84 0.06 -3.70 15.30
CA TRP A 84 -0.51 -5.04 15.05
C TRP A 84 -0.09 -6.10 16.09
N LYS A 85 1.12 -5.97 16.66
CA LYS A 85 1.68 -6.94 17.60
C LYS A 85 1.34 -6.60 19.04
N ARG A 86 1.45 -5.31 19.36
CA ARG A 86 1.33 -4.78 20.71
C ARG A 86 -0.09 -4.34 21.04
N LEU A 87 -0.87 -4.00 20.01
CA LEU A 87 -2.19 -3.41 20.15
C LEU A 87 -2.10 -2.14 21.03
N TRP A 88 -3.19 -1.73 21.66
CA TRP A 88 -3.29 -0.58 22.56
C TRP A 88 -4.16 -0.94 23.76
N ASN A 89 -3.96 -0.22 24.88
CA ASN A 89 -4.79 -0.30 26.08
C ASN A 89 -4.85 -1.71 26.68
N GLY A 90 -3.73 -2.20 27.23
CA GLY A 90 -3.66 -3.57 27.75
C GLY A 90 -3.79 -4.64 26.67
N ARG A 91 -3.31 -4.32 25.48
CA ARG A 91 -3.39 -5.14 24.26
C ARG A 91 -4.82 -5.49 23.82
N THR A 92 -5.74 -4.55 23.98
CA THR A 92 -7.17 -4.79 23.69
C THR A 92 -7.48 -4.65 22.20
N ASN A 93 -6.99 -3.59 21.55
CA ASN A 93 -7.35 -3.28 20.16
C ASN A 93 -6.34 -2.31 19.54
N TYR A 94 -6.46 -2.00 18.25
CA TYR A 94 -5.75 -0.91 17.56
C TYR A 94 -6.59 -0.40 16.38
N CYS A 95 -6.19 0.69 15.73
CA CYS A 95 -7.03 1.39 14.74
C CYS A 95 -7.65 0.46 13.69
N ILE A 96 -6.84 -0.38 13.02
CA ILE A 96 -7.33 -1.22 11.92
C ILE A 96 -8.31 -2.29 12.43
N GLN A 97 -8.04 -2.89 13.58
CA GLN A 97 -8.96 -3.86 14.19
C GLN A 97 -10.26 -3.20 14.65
N ALA A 98 -10.21 -1.94 15.07
CA ALA A 98 -11.37 -1.09 15.33
C ALA A 98 -12.05 -0.55 14.04
N ASN A 99 -11.71 -1.11 12.88
CA ASN A 99 -12.24 -0.73 11.56
C ASN A 99 -11.95 0.73 11.16
N HIS A 100 -10.87 1.31 11.66
CA HIS A 100 -10.41 2.64 11.28
C HIS A 100 -9.06 2.58 10.53
N PRO A 101 -8.89 3.31 9.42
CA PRO A 101 -7.63 3.32 8.68
C PRO A 101 -6.49 3.79 9.58
N CYS A 102 -5.29 3.20 9.41
CA CYS A 102 -4.09 3.75 10.03
C CYS A 102 -3.84 5.14 9.42
N ILE A 103 -3.61 6.15 10.26
CA ILE A 103 -3.32 7.52 9.82
C ILE A 103 -1.82 7.81 9.72
N GLY A 104 -0.98 6.83 10.04
CA GLY A 104 0.48 6.96 9.97
C GLY A 104 1.12 7.79 11.09
N CYS A 105 0.50 7.88 12.27
CA CYS A 105 0.97 8.75 13.36
C CYS A 105 2.34 8.41 13.98
N SER A 106 2.98 7.31 13.55
CA SER A 106 4.33 6.92 13.92
C SER A 106 5.41 7.55 13.05
N GLU A 107 5.04 8.13 11.90
CA GLU A 107 5.96 8.76 10.97
C GLU A 107 6.19 10.24 11.29
N PRO A 108 7.39 10.76 10.94
CA PRO A 108 7.66 12.19 10.92
C PRO A 108 6.63 12.94 10.05
N GLU A 109 6.25 14.15 10.48
CA GLU A 109 5.36 15.05 9.75
C GLU A 109 4.07 14.39 9.21
N PHE A 110 3.55 13.35 9.89
CA PHE A 110 2.46 12.52 9.35
C PHE A 110 1.22 13.33 8.99
N TYR A 111 0.92 14.40 9.73
CA TYR A 111 -0.26 15.22 9.47
C TYR A 111 -0.14 15.99 8.15
N GLU A 112 1.06 16.41 7.78
CA GLU A 112 1.30 17.06 6.48
C GLU A 112 1.42 16.02 5.37
N SER A 113 2.20 14.96 5.61
CA SER A 113 2.51 13.94 4.60
C SER A 113 1.31 13.05 4.23
N PHE A 114 0.41 12.80 5.17
CA PHE A 114 -0.69 11.83 5.03
C PHE A 114 -2.08 12.46 5.08
N SER A 115 -2.19 13.79 5.00
CA SER A 115 -3.47 14.46 4.81
C SER A 115 -3.86 14.53 3.33
N PRO A 116 -5.16 14.39 3.03
CA PRO A 116 -6.27 14.04 3.92
C PRO A 116 -6.24 12.57 4.40
N MET A 117 -6.68 12.33 5.64
CA MET A 117 -6.53 11.01 6.29
C MET A 117 -7.28 9.87 5.57
N TYR A 118 -8.44 10.17 4.97
CA TYR A 118 -9.30 9.18 4.31
C TYR A 118 -9.02 9.00 2.81
N GLU A 119 -8.08 9.75 2.25
CA GLU A 119 -7.67 9.64 0.85
C GLU A 119 -6.51 8.64 0.70
N ARG A 120 -6.39 8.02 -0.48
CA ARG A 120 -5.26 7.12 -0.76
C ARG A 120 -4.00 7.96 -0.95
N GLN A 121 -2.85 7.42 -0.54
CA GLN A 121 -1.59 8.16 -0.60
C GLN A 121 -1.00 8.27 -2.02
N PHE A 122 -1.28 7.30 -2.90
CA PHE A 122 -0.66 7.20 -4.23
C PHE A 122 -1.38 8.03 -5.32
N ASP A 123 -1.89 9.21 -4.98
CA ASP A 123 -2.31 10.16 -6.00
C ASP A 123 -1.05 10.82 -6.58
N VAL A 124 -0.80 10.62 -7.87
CA VAL A 124 0.36 11.16 -8.59
C VAL A 124 0.22 12.67 -8.65
N GLU A 125 1.23 13.40 -8.16
CA GLU A 125 1.28 14.84 -8.33
C GLU A 125 1.87 15.17 -9.70
N LEU A 126 1.03 15.67 -10.60
CA LEU A 126 1.43 16.04 -11.96
C LEU A 126 1.69 17.56 -12.03
N PRO A 127 2.82 18.00 -12.62
CA PRO A 127 3.13 19.42 -12.76
C PRO A 127 1.98 20.17 -13.47
N GLY A 128 1.40 21.16 -12.80
CA GLY A 128 0.32 22.01 -13.33
C GLY A 128 -1.10 21.43 -13.26
N ILE A 129 -1.27 20.17 -12.83
CA ILE A 129 -2.58 19.49 -12.75
C ILE A 129 -2.94 19.13 -11.30
N GLY A 130 -1.97 19.08 -10.39
CA GLY A 130 -2.17 18.72 -8.99
C GLY A 130 -2.20 17.20 -8.78
N ARG A 131 -2.76 16.76 -7.64
CA ARG A 131 -2.87 15.34 -7.28
C ARG A 131 -3.93 14.64 -8.13
N VAL A 132 -3.55 13.56 -8.80
CA VAL A 132 -4.43 12.76 -9.66
C VAL A 132 -4.36 11.30 -9.27
N ASP A 133 -5.53 10.66 -9.14
CA ASP A 133 -5.64 9.23 -8.86
C ASP A 133 -4.87 8.40 -9.88
N ILE A 134 -3.94 7.55 -9.40
CA ILE A 134 -3.16 6.64 -10.23
C ILE A 134 -4.05 5.77 -11.13
N ASP A 135 -5.24 5.38 -10.67
CA ASP A 135 -6.15 4.55 -11.45
C ASP A 135 -6.64 5.30 -12.70
N LYS A 136 -6.91 6.61 -12.58
CA LYS A 136 -7.25 7.47 -13.71
C LYS A 136 -6.06 7.66 -14.66
N VAL A 137 -4.85 7.84 -14.12
CA VAL A 137 -3.63 7.97 -14.92
C VAL A 137 -3.41 6.70 -15.75
N MET A 138 -3.52 5.53 -15.14
CA MET A 138 -3.35 4.24 -15.79
C MET A 138 -4.39 4.00 -16.88
N VAL A 139 -5.67 4.30 -16.63
CA VAL A 139 -6.71 4.21 -17.66
C VAL A 139 -6.44 5.17 -18.83
N THR A 140 -6.05 6.41 -18.53
CA THR A 140 -5.81 7.43 -19.57
C THR A 140 -4.62 7.07 -20.45
N VAL A 141 -3.49 6.71 -19.84
CA VAL A 141 -2.27 6.31 -20.56
C VAL A 141 -2.54 5.01 -21.34
N GLY A 142 -3.18 4.03 -20.72
CA GLY A 142 -3.56 2.77 -21.38
C GLY A 142 -4.46 3.00 -22.59
N GLY A 143 -5.47 3.86 -22.46
CA GLY A 143 -6.36 4.24 -23.55
C GLY A 143 -5.63 4.93 -24.71
N ALA A 144 -4.73 5.87 -24.41
CA ALA A 144 -3.94 6.56 -25.42
C ALA A 144 -3.01 5.62 -26.20
N VAL A 145 -2.33 4.71 -25.50
CA VAL A 145 -1.46 3.70 -26.13
C VAL A 145 -2.28 2.76 -27.01
N ALA A 146 -3.43 2.27 -26.52
CA ALA A 146 -4.31 1.39 -27.30
C ALA A 146 -4.83 2.08 -28.57
N ALA A 147 -5.23 3.35 -28.49
CA ALA A 147 -5.66 4.13 -29.64
C ALA A 147 -4.51 4.35 -30.65
N GLY A 148 -3.31 4.69 -30.16
CA GLY A 148 -2.12 4.86 -31.00
C GLY A 148 -1.74 3.58 -31.76
N VAL A 149 -1.71 2.44 -31.06
CA VAL A 149 -1.44 1.14 -31.69
C VAL A 149 -2.55 0.76 -32.68
N GLY A 150 -3.82 1.03 -32.34
CA GLY A 150 -4.94 0.79 -33.25
C GLY A 150 -4.85 1.60 -34.54
N LEU A 151 -4.50 2.89 -34.42
CA LEU A 151 -4.27 3.78 -35.56
C LEU A 151 -3.07 3.31 -36.41
N ASP A 152 -1.95 3.00 -35.80
CA ASP A 152 -0.75 2.52 -36.52
C ASP A 152 -1.02 1.19 -37.25
N MET A 153 -1.77 0.27 -36.62
CA MET A 153 -2.20 -0.97 -37.25
C MET A 153 -3.11 -0.72 -38.46
N LEU A 154 -4.08 0.19 -38.37
CA LEU A 154 -4.97 0.54 -39.47
C LEU A 154 -4.21 1.22 -40.62
N VAL A 155 -3.31 2.16 -40.31
CA VAL A 155 -2.46 2.85 -41.28
C VAL A 155 -1.53 1.86 -41.97
N SER A 156 -0.88 0.97 -41.22
CA SER A 156 0.00 -0.06 -41.78
C SER A 156 -0.74 -1.04 -42.69
N ARG A 157 -2.01 -1.37 -42.37
CA ARG A 157 -2.88 -2.19 -43.22
C ARG A 157 -3.30 -1.47 -44.51
N ALA A 158 -3.70 -0.20 -44.41
CA ALA A 158 -4.09 0.61 -45.55
C ALA A 158 -2.91 0.94 -46.48
N ALA A 159 -1.72 1.17 -45.93
CA ALA A 159 -0.49 1.46 -46.67
C ALA A 159 0.20 0.21 -47.25
N GLY A 160 -0.39 -0.99 -47.12
CA GLY A 160 0.19 -2.24 -47.61
C GLY A 160 1.50 -2.66 -46.91
N ARG A 161 1.86 -2.01 -45.80
CA ARG A 161 3.08 -2.29 -45.01
C ARG A 161 2.89 -3.47 -44.05
N TRP A 162 1.65 -3.91 -43.87
CA TRP A 162 1.31 -5.12 -43.12
C TRP A 162 1.79 -6.36 -43.88
N LYS A 163 3.01 -6.83 -43.59
CA LYS A 163 3.42 -8.21 -43.89
C LYS A 163 2.75 -9.12 -42.87
N GLY A 164 1.68 -9.81 -43.28
CA GLY A 164 1.06 -10.81 -42.43
C GLY A 164 2.10 -11.86 -42.07
N ASN A 165 2.52 -11.91 -40.80
CA ASN A 165 3.30 -13.03 -40.29
C ASN A 165 2.37 -14.25 -40.18
N GLY A 166 2.09 -14.87 -41.33
CA GLY A 166 1.71 -16.26 -41.38
C GLY A 166 2.94 -17.08 -40.99
N LYS A 167 3.08 -17.35 -39.68
CA LYS A 167 3.84 -18.44 -39.03
C LYS A 167 4.18 -18.04 -37.60
N GLN A 168 3.22 -18.22 -36.69
CA GLN A 168 3.45 -18.50 -35.27
C GLN A 168 2.14 -19.06 -34.68
N LYS A 169 1.64 -20.15 -35.29
CA LYS A 169 0.53 -20.95 -34.76
C LYS A 169 0.70 -22.45 -34.99
N ALA A 170 1.93 -22.92 -35.24
CA ALA A 170 2.21 -24.33 -35.53
C ALA A 170 3.28 -24.98 -34.64
N GLU A 171 3.72 -24.33 -33.55
CA GLU A 171 4.81 -24.90 -32.71
C GLU A 171 4.45 -24.99 -31.22
N LYS A 172 3.16 -24.86 -30.85
CA LYS A 172 2.71 -25.02 -29.46
C LYS A 172 1.70 -26.16 -29.23
N GLU A 173 1.32 -26.90 -30.27
CA GLU A 173 0.44 -28.07 -30.14
C GLU A 173 1.14 -29.43 -30.36
N GLU A 174 2.37 -29.49 -30.91
CA GLU A 174 3.11 -30.77 -31.07
C GLU A 174 4.10 -31.09 -29.93
N GLY A 175 4.10 -30.33 -28.83
CA GLY A 175 4.99 -30.57 -27.67
C GLY A 175 4.33 -31.28 -26.49
N LYS A 176 3.13 -31.86 -26.65
CA LYS A 176 2.37 -32.46 -25.54
C LYS A 176 1.96 -33.92 -25.73
N GLU A 177 2.48 -34.59 -26.75
CA GLU A 177 2.42 -36.06 -26.87
C GLU A 177 3.81 -36.61 -27.26
N SER A 178 4.65 -36.83 -26.25
CA SER A 178 5.68 -37.88 -26.21
C SER A 178 6.25 -38.00 -24.81
#